data_AF-J2VXT9-F1
#
_entry.id   AF-J2VXT9-F1
#
_cell.length_a   1.000
_cell.length_b   1.000
_cell.length_c   1.000
_cell.angle_alpha   90.00
_cell.angle_beta   90.00
_cell.angle_gamma   90.00
#
_symmetry.space_group_name_H-M   'P 1'
#
loop_
_entity.id
_entity.type
_entity.pdbx_description
1 polymer ?
#
loop_
_entity_poly.entity_id
_entity_poly.type
_entity_poly.pdbx_seq_one_letter_code
_entity_poly.pdbx_strand_id
1 'polypeptide(L)'
;MDNRINEIRRVIRALRVSMREAEAIMHEQINRDEDCTFVAEEVMKMRVVMSGLVQERAALGDTDPIVVASLFVPRRRPAPSRGRLEPRRLVPPREVAQA
;
A
#
# COMPACT_ATOMS: atom_id res chain seq x y z
N MET A 1 30.26 -9.82 -11.47
CA MET A 1 29.84 -8.50 -10.96
C MET A 1 29.60 -7.64 -12.18
N ASP A 2 28.39 -7.69 -12.72
CA ASP A 2 28.08 -6.94 -13.93
C ASP A 2 27.77 -5.51 -13.51
N ASN A 3 28.66 -4.58 -13.88
CA ASN A 3 28.53 -3.16 -13.58
C ASN A 3 27.12 -2.63 -13.89
N ARG A 4 26.53 -3.13 -14.99
CA ARG A 4 25.17 -2.83 -15.42
C ARG A 4 24.09 -3.26 -14.43
N ILE A 5 24.15 -4.48 -13.90
CA ILE A 5 23.19 -4.97 -12.89
C ILE A 5 23.26 -4.09 -11.64
N ASN A 6 24.46 -3.77 -11.18
CA ASN A 6 24.66 -2.91 -10.00
C ASN A 6 24.09 -1.50 -10.21
N GLU A 7 24.28 -0.92 -11.40
CA GLU A 7 23.71 0.39 -11.72
C GLU A 7 22.18 0.35 -11.78
N ILE A 8 21.59 -0.67 -12.43
CA ILE A 8 20.12 -0.84 -12.43
C ILE A 8 19.59 -0.99 -11.00
N ARG A 9 20.26 -1.78 -10.15
CA ARG A 9 19.88 -1.91 -8.74
C ARG A 9 19.98 -0.57 -8.00
N ARG A 10 20.98 0.26 -8.29
CA ARG A 10 21.14 1.59 -7.71
C ARG A 10 20.02 2.53 -8.14
N VAL A 11 19.71 2.59 -9.43
CA VAL A 11 18.64 3.43 -9.98
C VAL A 11 17.28 3.00 -9.44
N ILE A 12 16.99 1.69 -9.39
CA ILE A 12 15.74 1.18 -8.78
C ILE A 12 15.62 1.61 -7.32
N ARG A 13 16.71 1.57 -6.53
CA ARG A 13 16.67 2.03 -5.13
C ARG A 13 16.34 3.51 -5.04
N ALA A 14 17.03 4.35 -5.82
CA ALA A 14 16.80 5.80 -5.83
C ALA A 14 15.36 6.12 -6.26
N LEU A 15 14.89 5.53 -7.35
CA LEU A 15 13.54 5.75 -7.86
C LEU A 15 12.47 5.32 -6.86
N ARG A 16 12.66 4.22 -6.12
CA ARG A 16 11.72 3.83 -5.05
C ARG A 16 11.62 4.83 -3.92
N VAL A 17 12.72 5.52 -3.58
CA VAL A 17 12.70 6.60 -2.58
C VAL A 17 11.85 7.75 -3.10
N SER A 18 12.13 8.24 -4.31
CA SER A 18 11.38 9.33 -4.93
C SER A 18 9.89 9.01 -5.12
N MET A 19 9.56 7.77 -5.52
CA MET A 19 8.18 7.32 -5.63
C MET A 19 7.43 7.39 -4.29
N ARG A 20 8.07 6.98 -3.19
CA ARG A 20 7.47 7.03 -1.85
C ARG A 20 7.29 8.46 -1.35
N GLU A 21 8.22 9.35 -1.66
CA GLU A 21 8.10 10.78 -1.34
C GLU A 21 6.92 11.41 -2.08
N ALA A 22 6.76 11.12 -3.37
CA ALA A 22 5.60 11.58 -4.13
C ALA A 22 4.28 10.99 -3.60
N GLU A 23 4.25 9.71 -3.24
CA GLU A 23 3.08 9.09 -2.61
C GLU A 23 2.74 9.72 -1.25
N ALA A 24 3.74 10.13 -0.47
CA ALA A 24 3.51 10.85 0.79
C ALA A 24 2.88 12.23 0.56
N ILE A 25 3.39 12.99 -0.41
CA ILE A 25 2.83 14.29 -0.82
C ILE A 25 1.38 14.12 -1.31
N MET A 26 1.13 13.12 -2.14
CA MET A 26 -0.22 12.80 -2.64
C MET A 26 -1.17 12.47 -1.49
N HIS A 27 -0.73 11.68 -0.50
CA HIS A 27 -1.53 11.40 0.69
C HIS A 27 -1.83 12.66 1.51
N GLU A 28 -0.89 13.58 1.64
CA GLU A 28 -1.12 14.86 2.32
C GLU A 28 -2.17 15.72 1.60
N GLN A 29 -2.09 15.83 0.27
CA GLN A 29 -3.07 16.56 -0.55
C GLN A 29 -4.46 15.95 -0.42
N ILE A 30 -4.57 14.60 -0.50
CA ILE A 30 -5.84 13.90 -0.30
C ILE A 30 -6.41 14.17 1.10
N ASN A 31 -5.59 14.14 2.14
CA ASN A 31 -6.07 14.40 3.51
C ASN A 31 -6.53 15.85 3.72
N ARG A 32 -6.14 16.78 2.84
CA ARG A 32 -6.56 18.19 2.85
C ARG A 32 -7.65 18.51 1.82
N ASP A 33 -8.17 17.49 1.12
CA ASP A 33 -9.10 17.64 0.00
C ASP A 33 -8.57 18.55 -1.12
N GLU A 34 -7.25 18.56 -1.32
CA GLU A 34 -6.57 19.31 -2.39
C GLU A 34 -6.49 18.48 -3.69
N ASP A 35 -6.36 19.16 -4.83
CA ASP A 35 -6.11 18.50 -6.12
C ASP A 35 -4.74 17.81 -6.13
N CYS A 36 -4.74 16.50 -6.39
CA CYS A 36 -3.55 15.68 -6.45
C CYS A 36 -3.21 15.15 -7.85
N THR A 37 -3.90 15.62 -8.89
CA THR A 37 -3.75 15.14 -10.27
C THR A 37 -2.31 15.20 -10.75
N PHE A 38 -1.61 16.32 -10.52
CA PHE A 38 -0.21 16.49 -10.91
C PHE A 38 0.71 15.46 -10.27
N VAL A 39 0.59 15.25 -8.95
CA VAL A 39 1.43 14.29 -8.22
C VAL A 39 1.10 12.86 -8.65
N ALA A 40 -0.18 12.55 -8.88
CA ALA A 40 -0.61 11.25 -9.38
C ALA A 40 -0.03 10.95 -10.77
N GLU A 41 -0.02 11.92 -11.68
CA GLU A 41 0.62 11.79 -13.00
C GLU A 41 2.13 11.51 -12.89
N GLU A 42 2.84 12.24 -12.02
CA GLU A 42 4.27 11.99 -11.79
C GLU A 42 4.53 10.60 -11.21
N VAL A 43 3.71 10.13 -10.27
CA VAL A 43 3.79 8.75 -9.75
C VAL A 43 3.61 7.74 -10.88
N MET A 44 2.67 7.97 -11.80
CA MET A 44 2.46 7.08 -12.95
C MET A 44 3.65 7.08 -13.92
N LYS A 45 4.28 8.23 -14.18
CA LYS A 45 5.51 8.31 -14.99
C LYS A 45 6.65 7.53 -14.34
N MET A 46 6.86 7.70 -13.03
CA MET A 46 7.86 6.92 -12.29
C MET A 46 7.60 5.41 -12.32
N ARG A 47 6.32 4.98 -12.28
CA ARG A 47 5.95 3.55 -12.43
C ARG A 47 6.35 2.98 -13.78
N VAL A 48 6.20 3.74 -14.86
CA VAL A 48 6.65 3.32 -16.20
C VAL A 48 8.16 3.11 -16.22
N VAL A 49 8.93 4.06 -15.70
CA VAL A 49 10.39 3.94 -15.60
C VAL A 49 10.79 2.74 -14.75
N MET A 50 10.15 2.55 -13.58
CA MET A 50 10.40 1.41 -12.70
C MET A 50 10.14 0.07 -13.40
N SER A 51 9.05 -0.03 -14.16
CA SER A 51 8.71 -1.24 -14.93
C SER A 51 9.81 -1.58 -15.94
N GLY A 52 10.30 -0.59 -16.69
CA GLY A 52 11.39 -0.78 -17.65
C GLY A 52 12.68 -1.28 -16.98
N LEU A 53 13.07 -0.67 -15.86
CA LEU A 53 14.27 -1.09 -15.11
C LEU A 53 14.13 -2.51 -14.55
N VAL A 54 12.95 -2.90 -14.08
CA VAL A 54 12.69 -4.26 -13.56
C VAL A 54 12.75 -5.29 -14.68
N GLN A 55 12.21 -4.98 -15.86
CA GLN A 55 12.29 -5.86 -17.03
C GLN A 55 13.75 -6.04 -17.48
N GLU A 56 14.52 -4.95 -17.57
CA GLU A 56 15.93 -5.01 -17.92
C GLU A 56 16.73 -5.83 -16.90
N ARG A 57 16.50 -5.61 -15.60
CA ARG A 57 17.13 -6.37 -14.52
C ARG A 57 16.83 -7.87 -14.65
N ALA A 58 15.58 -8.23 -14.91
CA ALA A 58 15.17 -9.62 -15.08
C ALA A 58 15.80 -10.26 -16.32
N ALA A 59 15.91 -9.52 -17.43
CA ALA A 59 16.59 -9.98 -18.64
C ALA A 59 18.09 -10.26 -18.42
N LEU A 60 18.72 -9.56 -17.47
CA LEU A 60 20.09 -9.79 -17.03
C LEU A 60 20.22 -10.92 -15.99
N GLY A 61 19.11 -11.58 -15.63
CA GLY A 61 19.10 -12.70 -14.67
C GLY A 61 19.08 -12.28 -13.19
N ASP A 62 19.06 -10.97 -12.87
CA ASP A 62 18.97 -10.50 -11.48
C ASP A 62 17.51 -10.48 -11.00
N THR A 63 17.17 -11.51 -10.25
CA THR A 63 15.86 -11.71 -9.61
C THR A 63 15.89 -11.42 -8.12
N ASP A 64 17.06 -11.07 -7.55
CA ASP A 64 17.21 -10.85 -6.12
C ASP A 64 16.40 -9.63 -5.66
N PRO A 65 15.68 -9.73 -4.52
CA PRO A 65 14.88 -8.64 -4.02
C PRO A 65 15.75 -7.41 -3.74
N ILE A 66 15.29 -6.26 -4.21
CA ILE A 66 15.85 -4.97 -3.85
C ILE A 66 15.06 -4.47 -2.64
N VAL A 67 15.67 -4.45 -1.47
CA VAL A 67 15.04 -3.92 -0.25
C VAL A 67 15.38 -2.45 -0.13
N VAL A 68 14.36 -1.62 0.14
CA VAL A 68 14.51 -0.20 0.49
C VAL A 68 13.76 0.00 1.78
N ALA A 69 14.45 0.45 2.83
CA ALA A 69 13.85 0.76 4.12
C ALA A 69 12.63 1.67 3.89
N SER A 70 11.50 1.29 4.47
CA SER A 70 10.26 2.04 4.41
C SER A 70 9.98 2.58 5.79
N LEU A 71 9.93 3.91 5.93
CA LEU A 71 9.41 4.56 7.14
C LEU A 71 7.87 4.63 7.12
N PHE A 72 7.24 4.26 5.98
CA PHE A 72 5.80 4.23 5.85
C PHE A 72 5.20 3.10 6.70
N VAL A 73 4.43 3.47 7.72
CA VAL A 73 3.59 2.56 8.51
C VAL A 73 2.31 2.32 7.70
N PRO A 74 2.00 1.08 7.27
CA PRO A 74 0.76 0.80 6.58
C PRO A 74 -0.42 1.27 7.44
N ARG A 75 -1.37 2.01 6.85
CA ARG A 75 -2.64 2.32 7.53
C ARG A 75 -3.25 1.00 7.98
N ARG A 76 -3.41 0.83 9.31
CA ARG A 76 -4.10 -0.33 9.89
C ARG A 76 -5.43 -0.48 9.15
N ARG A 77 -5.75 -1.70 8.68
CA ARG A 77 -7.08 -2.00 8.18
C ARG A 77 -8.10 -1.50 9.19
N PRO A 78 -9.16 -0.77 8.77
CA PRO A 78 -10.24 -0.41 9.67
C PRO A 78 -10.70 -1.68 10.39
N ALA A 79 -10.82 -1.62 11.72
CA ALA A 79 -11.37 -2.74 12.46
C ALA A 79 -12.73 -3.10 11.83
N PRO A 80 -13.07 -4.40 11.67
CA PRO A 80 -14.39 -4.77 11.20
C PRO A 80 -15.41 -4.07 12.09
N SER A 81 -16.35 -3.34 11.49
CA SER A 81 -17.45 -2.74 12.23
C SER A 81 -18.06 -3.85 13.08
N ARG A 82 -18.05 -3.68 14.41
CA ARG A 82 -18.77 -4.59 15.29
C ARG A 82 -20.20 -4.55 14.80
N GLY A 83 -20.62 -5.60 14.12
CA GLY A 83 -21.98 -5.73 13.60
C GLY A 83 -22.93 -5.33 14.71
N ARG A 84 -23.92 -4.49 14.35
CA ARG A 84 -25.04 -4.15 15.22
C ARG A 84 -25.50 -5.45 15.88
N LEU A 85 -25.24 -5.56 17.19
CA LEU A 85 -25.78 -6.65 18.00
C LEU A 85 -27.29 -6.42 18.01
N GLU A 86 -28.01 -7.12 17.14
CA GLU A 86 -29.45 -7.20 17.20
C GLU A 86 -29.82 -7.64 18.63
N PRO A 87 -30.72 -6.91 19.32
CA PRO A 87 -31.09 -7.25 20.68
C PRO A 87 -31.71 -8.66 20.66
N ARG A 88 -31.05 -9.60 21.33
CA ARG A 88 -31.58 -10.94 21.57
C ARG A 88 -32.95 -10.76 22.22
N ARG A 89 -34.03 -11.12 21.50
CA ARG A 89 -35.38 -11.21 22.06
C ARG A 89 -35.31 -12.13 23.28
N LEU A 90 -35.48 -11.54 24.47
CA LEU A 90 -35.74 -12.29 25.69
C LEU A 90 -37.12 -12.94 25.51
N VAL A 91 -37.12 -14.26 25.27
CA VAL A 91 -38.35 -15.04 25.36
C VAL A 91 -38.68 -15.16 26.86
N PRO A 92 -39.86 -14.73 27.32
CA PRO A 92 -40.21 -14.88 28.73
C PRO A 92 -40.38 -16.36 29.09
N PRO A 93 -40.00 -16.77 30.31
CA PRO A 93 -40.14 -18.15 30.75
C PRO A 93 -41.62 -18.52 30.81
N ARG A 94 -41.98 -19.65 30.19
CA ARG A 94 -43.29 -20.28 30.37
C ARG A 94 -43.44 -20.65 31.84
N GLU A 95 -44.38 -20.01 32.52
CA GLU A 95 -44.87 -20.48 33.81
C GLU A 95 -45.45 -21.89 33.63
N VAL A 96 -44.80 -22.84 34.29
CA VAL A 96 -45.31 -24.21 34.41
C VAL A 96 -46.37 -24.15 35.51
N ALA A 97 -47.63 -23.94 35.13
CA ALA A 97 -48.75 -24.11 36.05
C ALA A 97 -48.97 -25.61 36.29
N GLN A 98 -48.63 -26.05 37.50
CA GLN A 98 -49.09 -27.31 38.09
C GLN A 98 -50.51 -27.11 38.64
N ALA A 99 -51.45 -27.97 38.24
CA ALA A 99 -52.51 -28.59 39.04
C ALA A 99 -53.53 -29.28 38.11
#